data_AF-A0A511JDH3-F1
#
_entry.id   AF-A0A511JDH3-F1
#
_cell.length_a   1.000
_cell.length_b   1.000
_cell.length_c   1.000
_cell.angle_alpha   90.00
_cell.angle_beta   90.00
_cell.angle_gamma   90.00
#
_symmetry.space_group_name_H-M   'P 1'
#
loop_
_entity.id
_entity.type
_entity.pdbx_description
1 polymer ?
#
loop_
_entity_poly.entity_id
_entity_poly.type
_entity_poly.pdbx_seq_one_letter_code
_entity_poly.pdbx_strand_id
1 'polypeptide(L)' 'MTCGHCVQHVTTELQAIPGVTDVAIDLVVGGSSQVRVTSDAALPDEAVSAAVDEAGYALTPRRSLL' A
#
# COMPACT_ATOMS: atom_id res chain seq x y z
N MET A 1 6.74 -8.84 0.04
CA MET A 1 6.86 -8.90 1.51
C MET A 1 7.06 -10.35 1.96
N THR A 2 7.66 -10.60 3.12
CA THR A 2 7.95 -11.97 3.60
C THR A 2 7.55 -12.25 5.05
N CYS A 3 7.21 -11.23 5.86
CA CYS A 3 6.85 -11.41 7.26
C CYS A 3 5.91 -10.31 7.76
N GLY A 4 5.40 -10.46 9.00
CA GLY A 4 4.49 -9.50 9.63
C GLY A 4 5.10 -8.10 9.87
N HIS A 5 6.41 -7.99 10.09
CA HIS A 5 7.06 -6.67 10.20
C HIS A 5 7.06 -5.92 8.87
N CYS A 6 7.24 -6.62 7.75
CA CYS A 6 7.13 -6.00 6.43
C CYS A 6 5.73 -5.45 6.19
N VAL A 7 4.70 -6.21 6.59
CA VAL A 7 3.30 -5.78 6.50
C VAL A 7 3.08 -4.53 7.35
N GLN A 8 3.49 -4.54 8.62
CA GLN A 8 3.36 -3.39 9.51
C GLN A 8 4.07 -2.15 8.97
N HIS A 9 5.27 -2.30 8.41
CA HIS A 9 6.01 -1.17 7.84
C HIS A 9 5.23 -0.51 6.70
N VAL A 10 4.76 -1.30 5.73
CA VAL A 10 3.94 -0.79 4.61
C VAL A 10 2.63 -0.18 5.10
N THR A 11 1.98 -0.81 6.09
CA THR A 11 0.76 -0.26 6.70
C THR A 11 1.00 1.12 7.33
N THR A 12 2.10 1.29 8.07
CA THR A 12 2.45 2.57 8.70
C THR A 12 2.67 3.67 7.66
N GLU A 13 3.46 3.41 6.62
CA GLU A 13 3.71 4.41 5.57
C GLU A 13 2.42 4.82 4.85
N LEU A 14 1.54 3.87 4.55
CA LEU A 14 0.25 4.16 3.93
C LEU A 14 -0.70 4.92 4.85
N GLN A 15 -0.70 4.62 6.15
CA GLN A 15 -1.51 5.34 7.14
C GLN A 15 -1.02 6.77 7.40
N ALA A 16 0.22 7.09 7.04
CA ALA A 16 0.74 8.45 7.12
C ALA A 16 0.18 9.37 6.01
N ILE A 17 -0.42 8.81 4.96
CA ILE A 17 -1.04 9.60 3.88
C ILE A 17 -2.32 10.27 4.42
N PRO A 18 -2.45 11.60 4.33
CA PRO A 18 -3.65 12.31 4.79
C PRO A 18 -4.92 11.78 4.14
N GLY A 19 -5.93 11.50 4.97
CA GLY A 19 -7.23 10.98 4.54
C GLY A 19 -7.30 9.46 4.45
N VAL A 20 -6.22 8.71 4.69
CA VAL A 20 -6.27 7.25 4.88
C VAL A 20 -6.92 6.93 6.23
N THR A 21 -7.92 6.06 6.20
CA THR A 21 -8.69 5.65 7.38
C THR A 21 -8.51 4.18 7.73
N ASP A 22 -8.15 3.34 6.76
CA ASP A 22 -7.83 1.93 6.98
C ASP A 22 -6.89 1.37 5.90
N VAL A 23 -6.08 0.39 6.27
CA VAL A 23 -5.18 -0.33 5.36
C VAL A 23 -5.23 -1.82 5.67
N ALA A 24 -5.67 -2.61 4.69
CA ALA A 24 -5.67 -4.06 4.74
C ALA A 24 -4.70 -4.63 3.72
N ILE A 25 -3.88 -5.60 4.14
CA ILE A 25 -2.87 -6.24 3.30
C ILE A 25 -3.06 -7.75 3.32
N ASP A 26 -3.34 -8.32 2.16
CA ASP A 26 -3.36 -9.76 1.93
C ASP A 26 -1.95 -10.22 1.55
N LEU A 27 -1.18 -10.65 2.56
CA LEU A 27 0.21 -11.04 2.40
C LEU A 27 0.35 -12.31 1.54
N VAL A 28 1.04 -12.19 0.42
CA VAL A 28 1.57 -13.30 -0.37
C VAL A 28 3.08 -13.33 -0.19
N VAL A 29 3.58 -14.28 0.61
CA VAL A 29 5.00 -14.39 0.95
C VAL A 29 5.84 -14.56 -0.32
N GLY A 30 6.76 -13.62 -0.56
CA GLY A 30 7.65 -13.61 -1.73
C GLY A 30 6.97 -13.26 -3.06
N GLY A 31 5.67 -12.99 -3.07
CA GLY A 31 4.90 -12.64 -4.26
C GLY A 31 4.30 -11.23 -4.21
N SER A 32 3.38 -10.96 -5.14
CA SER A 32 2.57 -9.74 -5.14
C SER A 32 1.48 -9.86 -4.08
N SER A 33 1.49 -8.96 -3.10
CA SER A 33 0.49 -8.89 -2.04
C SER A 33 -0.52 -7.81 -2.38
N GLN A 34 -1.82 -8.10 -2.25
CA GLN A 34 -2.86 -7.11 -2.50
C GLN A 34 -2.93 -6.15 -1.31
N VAL A 35 -2.98 -4.85 -1.60
CA VAL A 35 -3.18 -3.80 -0.62
C VAL A 35 -4.49 -3.08 -0.92
N ARG A 36 -5.35 -2.98 0.08
CA ARG A 36 -6.59 -2.21 0.05
C ARG A 36 -6.47 -1.04 1.01
N VAL A 37 -6.66 0.17 0.48
CA VAL A 37 -6.63 1.41 1.26
C VAL A 37 -8.02 2.01 1.25
N THR A 38 -8.58 2.24 2.44
CA THR A 38 -9.81 3.01 2.63
C THR A 38 -9.43 4.44 2.96
N SER A 39 -10.09 5.40 2.34
CA SER A 39 -9.79 6.82 2.51
C SER A 39 -11.03 7.68 2.37
N ASP A 40 -10.99 8.86 3.00
CA ASP A 40 -12.09 9.84 2.99
C ASP A 40 -12.22 10.56 1.63
N ALA A 41 -11.17 10.54 0.82
CA ALA A 41 -11.13 11.11 -0.53
C ALA A 41 -10.19 10.27 -1.41
N ALA A 42 -10.33 10.43 -2.74
CA ALA A 42 -9.43 9.78 -3.68
C ALA A 42 -7.97 10.18 -3.40
N LEU A 43 -7.12 9.17 -3.25
CA LEU A 43 -5.69 9.37 -3.02
C LEU A 43 -4.97 9.55 -4.36
N PRO A 44 -3.99 10.47 -4.44
CA PRO A 44 -3.10 10.55 -5.58
C PRO A 44 -2.30 9.25 -5.72
N ASP A 45 -2.22 8.69 -6.93
CA ASP A 45 -1.47 7.47 -7.17
C ASP A 45 0.02 7.66 -6.81
N GLU A 46 0.57 8.87 -7.00
CA GLU A 46 1.95 9.18 -6.63
C GLU A 46 2.21 9.17 -5.12
N ALA A 47 1.22 9.57 -4.31
CA ALA A 47 1.35 9.54 -2.85
C ALA A 47 1.36 8.09 -2.34
N VAL A 48 0.51 7.24 -2.92
CA VAL A 48 0.47 5.81 -2.60
C VAL A 48 1.76 5.13 -3.06
N SER A 49 2.28 5.44 -4.25
CA SER A 49 3.55 4.87 -4.72
C SER A 49 4.72 5.30 -3.87
N ALA A 50 4.82 6.59 -3.51
CA ALA A 50 5.90 7.09 -2.68
C ALA A 50 5.95 6.40 -1.30
N ALA A 51 4.80 6.22 -0.64
CA ALA A 51 4.72 5.53 0.64
C ALA A 51 5.16 4.05 0.55
N VAL A 52 4.79 3.37 -0.55
CA VAL A 52 5.18 1.97 -0.75
C VAL A 52 6.67 1.85 -1.09
N ASP A 53 7.20 2.78 -1.88
CA ASP A 53 8.63 2.88 -2.19
C ASP A 53 9.47 3.17 -0.93
N GLU A 54 9.01 4.07 -0.05
CA GLU A 54 9.61 4.36 1.26
C GLU A 54 9.60 3.12 2.17
N ALA A 55 8.54 2.32 2.11
CA ALA A 55 8.48 1.04 2.79
C ALA A 55 9.41 -0.04 2.20
N GLY A 56 10.07 0.23 1.07
CA GLY A 56 11.03 -0.65 0.40
C GLY A 56 10.40 -1.64 -0.58
N TYR A 57 9.22 -1.35 -1.12
CA TYR A 57 8.50 -2.19 -2.07
C TYR A 57 8.14 -1.41 -3.33
N ALA A 58 7.89 -2.12 -4.43
CA ALA A 58 7.37 -1.51 -5.65
C ALA A 58 5.86 -1.75 -5.75
N LEU A 59 5.10 -0.71 -6.10
CA LEU A 59 3.71 -0.88 -6.51
C LEU A 59 3.61 -1.50 -7.90
N THR A 60 2.77 -2.53 -8.02
CA THR A 60 2.30 -2.98 -9.33
C THR A 60 1.25 -1.98 -9.85
N PRO A 61 1.33 -1.52 -11.11
CA PRO A 61 0.37 -0.58 -11.66
C PRO A 61 -1.07 -1.09 -11.48
N ARG A 62 -1.97 -0.20 -11.06
CA ARG A 62 -3.40 -0.50 -11.10
C ARG A 62 -3.76 -0.77 -12.56
N ARG A 63 -4.25 -1.97 -12.87
CA ARG A 63 -4.86 -2.22 -14.18
C ARG A 63 -6.08 -1.32 -14.28
N SER A 64 -5.94 -0.21 -15.01
CA SER A 64 -7.09 0.56 -15.47
C SER A 64 -7.91 -0.36 -16.37
N LEU A 65 -9.21 -0.52 -16.08
CA LEU A 65 -10.14 -1.31 -16.91
C LEU A 65 -10.60 -0.51 -18.15
N LEU A 66 -9.69 0.28 -18.72
CA LEU A 66 -9.86 0.97 -20.01
C LEU A 66 -9.21 0.13 -21.12
#